data_AF-A0A7W2B6E6-F1
#
_entry.id   AF-A0A7W2B6E6-F1
#
_cell.length_a   1.000
_cell.length_b   1.000
_cell.length_c   1.000
_cell.angle_alpha   90.00
_cell.angle_beta   90.00
_cell.angle_gamma   90.00
#
_symmetry.space_group_name_H-M   'P 1'
#
loop_
_entity.id
_entity.type
_entity.pdbx_description
1 polymer ?
#
loop_
_entity_poly.entity_id
_entity_poly.type
_entity_poly.pdbx_seq_one_letter_code
_entity_poly.pdbx_strand_id
1 'polypeptide(L)'
;MKLRSSVQLLLILLSPMLILGCSSFEEDPTVNWSAEELYTNAKGRLDDKFYEQSIQLYKNLDLRYPYGPFAAQGKIDIAYAYWKMDDAASALMACDRFIREHPDHRNVDYLMYLKALVHFNDDKGLLGIFVAKNLAERDPGAAREAFDILKELVRRFPDSRYAEDAQLRMAYLVNTLAEHEISVANYYYRRGAFVASINRAQSVIENYPRAPAAKQALEILALSYEKSGLVESKQKIDAIIDINFPGLKAAKAEDGERAWWNFWGENSDSDPAPEASKNSDGKPWWKFWVDDGMPPENK
;
A
#
# COMPACT_ATOMS: atom_id res chain seq x y z
N MET A 1 68.94 -6.49 10.43
CA MET A 1 68.85 -5.02 10.26
C MET A 1 68.01 -4.57 9.05
N LYS A 2 67.77 -5.41 8.02
CA LYS A 2 67.04 -5.00 6.79
C LYS A 2 65.51 -4.86 6.95
N LEU A 3 64.86 -5.61 7.85
CA LEU A 3 63.40 -5.56 8.03
C LEU A 3 62.87 -4.20 8.56
N ARG A 4 63.63 -3.51 9.42
CA ARG A 4 63.22 -2.21 9.98
C ARG A 4 63.18 -1.10 8.94
N SER A 5 64.12 -1.12 7.98
CA SER A 5 64.21 -0.14 6.90
C SER A 5 63.05 -0.30 5.90
N SER A 6 62.66 -1.55 5.59
CA SER A 6 61.52 -1.84 4.70
C SER A 6 60.17 -1.39 5.27
N VAL A 7 59.96 -1.54 6.58
CA VAL A 7 58.72 -1.10 7.25
C VAL A 7 58.65 0.43 7.36
N GLN A 8 59.79 1.10 7.60
CA GLN A 8 59.88 2.55 7.61
C GLN A 8 59.62 3.15 6.22
N LEU A 9 60.15 2.54 5.16
CA LEU A 9 59.86 2.94 3.77
C LEU A 9 58.38 2.76 3.42
N LEU A 10 57.74 1.68 3.88
CA LEU A 10 56.33 1.43 3.63
C LEU A 10 55.42 2.44 4.34
N LEU A 11 55.75 2.84 5.57
CA LEU A 11 55.02 3.88 6.33
C LEU A 11 55.19 5.28 5.73
N ILE A 12 56.37 5.60 5.19
CA ILE A 12 56.62 6.89 4.52
C ILE A 12 55.87 6.95 3.17
N LEU A 13 55.75 5.83 2.46
CA LEU A 13 55.02 5.76 1.20
C LEU A 13 53.49 5.78 1.39
N LEU A 14 52.98 5.31 2.54
CA LEU A 14 51.54 5.30 2.87
C LEU A 14 51.04 6.67 3.38
N SER A 15 51.94 7.49 3.92
CA SER A 15 51.63 8.83 4.47
C SER A 15 50.99 9.82 3.47
N PRO A 16 51.47 9.98 2.22
CA PRO A 16 50.84 10.88 1.25
C PRO A 16 49.47 10.39 0.74
N MET A 17 49.15 9.10 0.87
CA MET A 17 47.85 8.54 0.46
C MET A 17 46.71 8.97 1.38
N LEU A 18 47.01 9.36 2.63
CA LEU A 18 46.03 9.85 3.60
C LEU A 18 45.66 11.33 3.39
N ILE A 19 46.40 12.07 2.56
CA ILE A 19 46.18 13.51 2.32
C ILE A 19 45.37 13.78 1.05
N LEU A 20 45.18 12.78 0.18
CA LEU A 20 44.31 12.88 -1.01
C LEU A 20 42.81 12.79 -0.70
N GLY A 21 42.42 12.77 0.58
CA GLY A 21 41.03 12.60 1.03
C GLY A 21 40.22 13.89 1.25
N CYS A 22 40.74 15.07 0.91
CA CYS A 22 40.05 16.33 1.14
C CYS A 22 40.30 17.33 0.00
N SER A 23 39.38 17.41 -0.97
CA SER A 23 38.83 18.67 -1.52
C SER A 23 38.13 18.42 -2.86
N SER A 24 36.89 17.95 -2.81
CA SER A 24 35.93 18.22 -3.89
C SER A 24 34.81 19.05 -3.28
N PHE A 25 35.12 20.32 -2.96
CA PHE A 25 34.07 21.31 -2.74
C PHE A 25 33.53 21.65 -4.12
N GLU A 26 32.55 20.87 -4.56
CA GLU A 26 31.75 21.19 -5.73
C GLU A 26 30.89 22.40 -5.34
N GLU A 27 31.17 23.55 -5.96
CA GLU A 27 30.46 24.79 -5.69
C GLU A 27 29.01 24.60 -6.19
N ASP A 28 28.04 24.69 -5.28
CA ASP A 28 26.62 24.49 -5.64
C ASP A 28 26.20 25.58 -6.65
N PRO A 29 25.89 25.22 -7.91
CA PRO A 29 25.61 26.19 -8.96
C PRO A 29 24.31 26.97 -8.71
N THR A 30 23.49 26.52 -7.75
CA THR A 30 22.21 27.13 -7.41
C THR A 30 22.32 28.22 -6.36
N VAL A 31 23.49 28.47 -5.75
CA VAL A 31 23.67 29.36 -4.57
C VAL A 31 22.98 30.74 -4.72
N ASN A 32 23.06 31.33 -5.90
CA ASN A 32 22.52 32.68 -6.17
C ASN A 32 21.11 32.66 -6.77
N TRP A 33 20.45 31.51 -6.84
CA TRP A 33 19.12 31.41 -7.42
C TRP A 33 18.04 31.95 -6.46
N SER A 34 17.07 32.63 -7.04
CA SER A 34 15.84 33.03 -6.37
C SER A 34 14.95 31.83 -6.03
N ALA A 35 13.97 32.03 -5.15
CA ALA A 35 12.99 31.00 -4.81
C ALA A 35 12.19 30.51 -6.03
N GLU A 36 11.86 31.42 -6.95
CA GLU A 36 11.12 31.11 -8.19
C GLU A 36 11.99 30.30 -9.16
N GLU A 37 13.26 30.66 -9.32
CA GLU A 37 14.19 29.89 -10.16
C GLU A 37 14.38 28.47 -9.61
N LEU A 38 14.59 28.32 -8.29
CA LEU A 38 14.70 27.01 -7.66
C LEU A 38 13.43 26.17 -7.88
N TYR A 39 12.26 26.75 -7.62
CA TYR A 39 10.99 26.05 -7.78
C TYR A 39 10.73 25.66 -9.24
N THR A 40 10.89 26.58 -10.18
CA THR A 40 10.62 26.34 -11.60
C THR A 40 11.54 25.28 -12.18
N ASN A 41 12.83 25.34 -11.84
CA ASN A 41 13.79 24.29 -12.26
C ASN A 41 13.49 22.96 -11.58
N ALA A 42 13.16 22.94 -10.28
CA ALA A 42 12.79 21.72 -9.56
C ALA A 42 11.54 21.06 -10.16
N LYS A 43 10.55 21.87 -10.54
CA LYS A 43 9.31 21.44 -11.17
C LYS A 43 9.57 20.90 -12.57
N GLY A 44 10.37 21.58 -13.38
CA GLY A 44 10.80 21.06 -14.68
C GLY A 44 11.49 19.70 -14.57
N ARG A 45 12.41 19.52 -13.60
CA ARG A 45 13.04 18.22 -13.32
C ARG A 45 12.03 17.17 -12.87
N LEU A 46 11.03 17.55 -12.07
CA LEU A 46 9.97 16.65 -11.64
C LEU A 46 9.13 16.16 -12.82
N ASP A 47 8.72 17.07 -13.69
CA ASP A 47 7.88 16.79 -14.86
C ASP A 47 8.65 15.94 -15.91
N ASP A 48 9.96 16.17 -16.03
CA ASP A 48 10.89 15.35 -16.82
C ASP A 48 11.23 14.00 -16.16
N LYS A 49 10.66 13.70 -14.98
CA LYS A 49 10.88 12.47 -14.19
C LYS A 49 12.29 12.31 -13.63
N PHE A 50 13.08 13.37 -13.59
CA PHE A 50 14.36 13.43 -12.88
C PHE A 50 14.13 13.68 -11.38
N TYR A 51 13.48 12.73 -10.71
CA TYR A 51 13.01 12.86 -9.33
C TYR A 51 14.12 13.20 -8.33
N GLU A 52 15.28 12.53 -8.41
CA GLU A 52 16.39 12.79 -7.49
C GLU A 52 16.91 14.23 -7.61
N GLN A 53 17.08 14.73 -8.83
CA GLN A 53 17.51 16.11 -9.08
C GLN A 53 16.46 17.12 -8.61
N SER A 54 15.18 16.83 -8.86
CA SER A 54 14.06 17.65 -8.39
C SER A 54 14.03 17.73 -6.87
N ILE A 55 14.21 16.62 -6.16
CA ILE A 55 14.26 16.58 -4.70
C ILE A 55 15.40 17.45 -4.15
N GLN A 56 16.60 17.41 -4.76
CA GLN A 56 17.71 18.26 -4.31
C GLN A 56 17.39 19.75 -4.48
N LEU A 57 16.79 20.14 -5.61
CA LEU A 57 16.39 21.52 -5.85
C LEU A 57 15.29 21.98 -4.87
N TYR A 58 14.28 21.14 -4.60
CA TYR A 58 13.25 21.45 -3.60
C TYR A 58 13.80 21.49 -2.17
N LYS A 59 14.79 20.65 -1.83
CA LYS A 59 15.48 20.74 -0.54
C LYS A 59 16.26 22.04 -0.41
N ASN A 60 16.96 22.47 -1.46
CA ASN A 60 17.62 23.77 -1.49
C ASN A 60 16.61 24.92 -1.33
N LEU A 61 15.42 24.81 -1.93
CA LEU A 61 14.31 25.74 -1.74
C LEU A 61 13.84 25.77 -0.27
N ASP A 62 13.60 24.63 0.38
CA ASP A 62 13.19 24.53 1.79
C ASP A 62 14.26 25.11 2.73
N LEU A 63 15.53 24.83 2.45
CA LEU A 63 16.66 25.29 3.26
C LEU A 63 16.85 26.82 3.22
N ARG A 64 16.70 27.43 2.04
CA ARG A 64 16.99 28.86 1.84
C ARG A 64 15.77 29.76 1.96
N TYR A 65 14.61 29.25 1.59
CA TYR A 65 13.36 30.01 1.54
C TYR A 65 12.21 29.25 2.26
N PRO A 66 12.36 28.87 3.54
CA PRO A 66 11.41 28.00 4.26
C PRO A 66 10.00 28.59 4.43
N TYR A 67 9.86 29.91 4.32
CA TYR A 67 8.59 30.64 4.41
C TYR A 67 8.18 31.29 3.08
N GLY A 68 8.86 30.94 1.98
CA GLY A 68 8.56 31.46 0.66
C GLY A 68 7.23 30.95 0.11
N PRO A 69 6.68 31.60 -0.94
CA PRO A 69 5.40 31.23 -1.53
C PRO A 69 5.38 29.79 -2.10
N PHE A 70 6.55 29.25 -2.44
CA PHE A 70 6.72 27.91 -3.00
C PHE A 70 7.14 26.85 -1.96
N ALA A 71 7.39 27.24 -0.71
CA ALA A 71 7.96 26.33 0.29
C ALA A 71 7.03 25.15 0.60
N ALA A 72 5.74 25.44 0.80
CA ALA A 72 4.75 24.40 1.07
C ALA A 72 4.59 23.45 -0.14
N GLN A 73 4.48 24.00 -1.35
CA GLN A 73 4.34 23.20 -2.56
C GLN A 73 5.59 22.34 -2.82
N GLY A 74 6.79 22.88 -2.63
CA GLY A 74 8.03 22.10 -2.76
C GLY A 74 8.10 20.90 -1.81
N LYS A 75 7.62 21.03 -0.56
CA LYS A 75 7.52 19.90 0.38
C LYS A 75 6.53 18.83 -0.09
N ILE A 76 5.40 19.25 -0.68
CA ILE A 76 4.39 18.36 -1.27
C ILE A 76 5.03 17.59 -2.45
N ASP A 77 5.73 18.29 -3.33
CA ASP A 77 6.36 17.73 -4.51
C ASP A 77 7.53 16.78 -4.16
N ILE A 78 8.27 17.05 -3.08
CA ILE A 78 9.25 16.11 -2.52
C ILE A 78 8.60 14.78 -2.14
N ALA A 79 7.44 14.81 -1.45
CA ALA A 79 6.75 13.60 -1.04
C ALA A 79 6.31 12.78 -2.26
N TYR A 80 5.78 13.45 -3.29
CA TYR A 80 5.41 12.82 -4.56
C TYR A 80 6.63 12.22 -5.27
N ALA A 81 7.73 12.96 -5.38
CA ALA A 81 8.95 12.48 -6.02
C ALA A 81 9.51 11.23 -5.33
N TYR A 82 9.51 11.18 -3.99
CA TYR A 82 9.92 10.00 -3.25
C TYR A 82 9.01 8.79 -3.53
N TRP A 83 7.70 8.99 -3.57
CA TRP A 83 6.76 7.93 -3.92
C TRP A 83 7.01 7.40 -5.34
N LYS A 84 7.24 8.30 -6.33
CA LYS A 84 7.57 7.89 -7.70
C LYS A 84 8.92 7.20 -7.87
N MET A 85 9.81 7.32 -6.88
CA MET A 85 11.08 6.60 -6.81
C MET A 85 10.99 5.26 -6.06
N ASP A 86 9.79 4.86 -5.62
CA ASP A 86 9.57 3.69 -4.75
C ASP A 86 10.33 3.78 -3.41
N ASP A 87 10.68 5.00 -2.96
CA ASP A 87 11.26 5.25 -1.64
C ASP A 87 10.16 5.51 -0.62
N ALA A 88 9.50 4.41 -0.22
CA ALA A 88 8.38 4.45 0.71
C ALA A 88 8.73 5.12 2.05
N ALA A 89 9.92 4.84 2.59
CA ALA A 89 10.34 5.39 3.88
C ALA A 89 10.45 6.92 3.84
N SER A 90 11.11 7.45 2.80
CA SER A 90 11.24 8.89 2.63
C SER A 90 9.91 9.56 2.29
N ALA A 91 9.06 8.91 1.48
CA ALA A 91 7.74 9.42 1.13
C ALA A 91 6.83 9.54 2.35
N LEU A 92 6.76 8.51 3.20
CA LEU A 92 5.99 8.53 4.45
C LEU A 92 6.49 9.62 5.40
N MET A 93 7.81 9.73 5.57
CA MET A 93 8.41 10.76 6.42
C MET A 93 8.10 12.17 5.90
N ALA A 94 8.18 12.40 4.59
CA ALA A 94 7.83 13.68 3.97
C ALA A 94 6.34 14.00 4.17
N CYS A 95 5.46 13.02 3.98
CA CYS A 95 4.03 13.18 4.22
C CYS A 95 3.73 13.58 5.67
N ASP A 96 4.27 12.81 6.62
CA ASP A 96 4.05 13.03 8.05
C ASP A 96 4.62 14.35 8.53
N ARG A 97 5.77 14.75 7.98
CA ARG A 97 6.37 16.06 8.26
C ARG A 97 5.43 17.18 7.82
N PHE A 98 4.96 17.16 6.58
CA PHE A 98 4.08 18.20 6.07
C PHE A 98 2.75 18.27 6.83
N ILE A 99 2.08 17.13 7.05
CA ILE A 99 0.79 17.10 7.78
C ILE A 99 0.94 17.65 9.20
N ARG A 100 2.07 17.40 9.87
CA ARG A 100 2.35 17.91 11.22
C ARG A 100 2.70 19.40 11.23
N GLU A 101 3.49 19.85 10.27
CA GLU A 101 3.91 21.26 10.17
C GLU A 101 2.78 22.17 9.66
N HIS A 102 1.88 21.65 8.83
CA HIS A 102 0.84 22.40 8.13
C HIS A 102 -0.55 21.72 8.20
N PRO A 103 -1.11 21.47 9.40
CA PRO A 103 -2.34 20.66 9.57
C PRO A 103 -3.60 21.25 8.92
N ASP A 104 -3.65 22.56 8.73
CA ASP A 104 -4.78 23.30 8.14
C ASP A 104 -4.58 23.63 6.65
N HIS A 105 -3.51 23.12 6.02
CA HIS A 105 -3.22 23.43 4.62
C HIS A 105 -4.20 22.72 3.68
N ARG A 106 -4.59 23.41 2.60
CA ARG A 106 -5.57 22.94 1.60
C ARG A 106 -5.25 21.59 0.92
N ASN A 107 -3.98 21.18 0.94
CA ASN A 107 -3.49 19.95 0.31
C ASN A 107 -3.15 18.85 1.33
N VAL A 108 -3.58 18.98 2.59
CA VAL A 108 -3.42 17.92 3.60
C VAL A 108 -4.20 16.66 3.19
N ASP A 109 -5.35 16.83 2.55
CA ASP A 109 -6.13 15.75 1.94
C ASP A 109 -5.31 14.97 0.89
N TYR A 110 -4.60 15.67 0.00
CA TYR A 110 -3.70 15.06 -0.97
C TYR A 110 -2.56 14.29 -0.27
N LEU A 111 -1.92 14.86 0.74
CA LEU A 111 -0.83 14.21 1.46
C LEU A 111 -1.30 12.98 2.25
N MET A 112 -2.51 13.00 2.79
CA MET A 112 -3.11 11.81 3.41
C MET A 112 -3.39 10.74 2.36
N TYR A 113 -3.91 11.12 1.19
CA TYR A 113 -4.13 10.20 0.07
C TYR A 113 -2.82 9.58 -0.41
N LEU A 114 -1.79 10.40 -0.68
CA LEU A 114 -0.46 9.94 -1.09
C LEU A 114 0.17 9.03 -0.04
N LYS A 115 0.07 9.38 1.25
CA LYS A 115 0.55 8.51 2.34
C LYS A 115 -0.11 7.14 2.30
N ALA A 116 -1.42 7.07 2.05
CA ALA A 116 -2.12 5.80 1.89
C ALA A 116 -1.66 5.03 0.64
N LEU A 117 -1.39 5.70 -0.48
CA LEU A 117 -0.85 5.07 -1.69
C LEU A 117 0.52 4.44 -1.46
N VAL A 118 1.37 5.07 -0.65
CA VAL A 118 2.67 4.53 -0.27
C VAL A 118 2.52 3.21 0.50
N HIS A 119 1.60 3.14 1.47
CA HIS A 119 1.29 1.88 2.18
C HIS A 119 0.60 0.84 1.28
N PHE A 120 -0.23 1.29 0.34
CA PHE A 120 -0.89 0.42 -0.63
C PHE A 120 0.11 -0.23 -1.61
N ASN A 121 1.30 0.36 -1.76
CA ASN A 121 2.33 -0.06 -2.70
C ASN A 121 1.79 -0.14 -4.14
N ASP A 122 1.11 0.93 -4.58
CA ASP A 122 0.35 0.99 -5.85
C ASP A 122 1.21 0.99 -7.12
N ASP A 123 2.55 0.98 -7.01
CA ASP A 123 3.44 1.22 -8.15
C ASP A 123 3.51 0.06 -9.16
N LYS A 124 2.62 -0.93 -9.01
CA LYS A 124 2.40 -1.98 -10.01
C LYS A 124 1.13 -1.71 -10.81
N GLY A 125 1.12 -0.62 -11.58
CA GLY A 125 0.13 -0.41 -12.64
C GLY A 125 -0.03 -1.66 -13.53
N LEU A 126 -1.21 -1.88 -14.14
CA LEU A 126 -1.60 -3.02 -15.01
C LEU A 126 -1.40 -4.47 -14.47
N LEU A 127 -0.48 -4.72 -13.54
CA LEU A 127 -0.16 -6.00 -12.91
C LEU A 127 -0.66 -6.11 -11.46
N GLY A 128 -1.18 -5.01 -10.89
CA GLY A 128 -1.68 -4.93 -9.51
C GLY A 128 -2.78 -5.94 -9.17
N ILE A 129 -3.56 -6.40 -10.16
CA ILE A 129 -4.61 -7.41 -9.96
C ILE A 129 -4.02 -8.78 -9.57
N PHE A 130 -2.81 -9.12 -10.04
CA PHE A 130 -2.12 -10.36 -9.66
C PHE A 130 -1.20 -10.18 -8.45
N VAL A 131 -0.73 -8.96 -8.20
CA VAL A 131 0.16 -8.69 -7.06
C VAL A 131 -0.61 -8.34 -5.78
N ALA A 132 -1.83 -7.83 -5.84
CA ALA A 132 -2.51 -7.43 -4.61
C ALA A 132 -3.02 -8.62 -3.78
N LYS A 133 -3.18 -9.81 -4.38
CA LYS A 133 -3.28 -11.06 -3.62
C LYS A 133 -2.02 -11.32 -2.77
N ASN A 134 -0.85 -10.91 -3.27
CA ASN A 134 0.39 -10.94 -2.48
C ASN A 134 0.43 -9.88 -1.36
N LEU A 135 -0.32 -8.76 -1.40
CA LEU A 135 -0.18 -7.71 -0.38
C LEU A 135 -0.70 -8.18 0.98
N ALA A 136 -1.95 -8.65 1.07
CA ALA A 136 -2.45 -9.17 2.34
C ALA A 136 -1.77 -10.48 2.76
N GLU A 137 -1.30 -11.29 1.82
CA GLU A 137 -0.52 -12.50 2.12
C GLU A 137 0.91 -12.21 2.61
N ARG A 138 1.55 -11.11 2.17
CA ARG A 138 2.94 -10.75 2.55
C ARG A 138 3.01 -9.78 3.71
N ASP A 139 2.11 -8.79 3.74
CA ASP A 139 2.05 -7.76 4.79
C ASP A 139 0.62 -7.19 4.97
N PRO A 140 -0.22 -7.85 5.79
CA PRO A 140 -1.53 -7.31 6.15
C PRO A 140 -1.46 -6.05 7.02
N GLY A 141 -0.29 -5.69 7.55
CA GLY A 141 -0.07 -4.47 8.33
C GLY A 141 -0.19 -3.23 7.46
N ALA A 142 0.55 -3.18 6.35
CA ALA A 142 0.51 -2.07 5.40
C ALA A 142 -0.90 -1.84 4.84
N ALA A 143 -1.63 -2.91 4.52
CA ALA A 143 -3.02 -2.82 4.06
C ALA A 143 -3.96 -2.19 5.12
N ARG A 144 -3.77 -2.52 6.40
CA ARG A 144 -4.54 -1.94 7.51
C ARG A 144 -4.19 -0.46 7.70
N GLU A 145 -2.91 -0.11 7.66
CA GLU A 145 -2.44 1.27 7.77
C GLU A 145 -3.00 2.14 6.63
N ALA A 146 -2.96 1.64 5.39
CA ALA A 146 -3.58 2.32 4.25
C ALA A 146 -5.08 2.54 4.47
N PHE A 147 -5.81 1.53 4.94
CA PHE A 147 -7.24 1.65 5.23
C PHE A 147 -7.53 2.72 6.29
N ASP A 148 -6.77 2.73 7.39
CA ASP A 148 -6.98 3.69 8.48
C ASP A 148 -6.71 5.13 8.02
N ILE A 149 -5.68 5.35 7.19
CA ILE A 149 -5.38 6.67 6.62
C ILE A 149 -6.50 7.12 5.66
N LEU A 150 -6.96 6.25 4.76
CA LEU A 150 -8.05 6.57 3.82
C LEU A 150 -9.36 6.85 4.55
N LYS A 151 -9.66 6.06 5.59
CA LYS A 151 -10.83 6.26 6.46
C LYS A 151 -10.78 7.63 7.10
N GLU A 152 -9.63 8.03 7.62
CA GLU A 152 -9.45 9.34 8.23
C GLU A 152 -9.56 10.47 7.19
N LEU A 153 -9.05 10.27 5.98
CA LEU A 153 -9.19 11.22 4.86
C LEU A 153 -10.66 11.45 4.53
N VAL A 154 -11.43 10.38 4.31
CA VAL A 154 -12.86 10.47 3.96
C VAL A 154 -13.66 11.11 5.09
N ARG A 155 -13.28 10.83 6.35
CA ARG A 155 -13.93 11.40 7.54
C ARG A 155 -13.64 12.89 7.70
N ARG A 156 -12.40 13.32 7.48
CA ARG A 156 -11.97 14.72 7.68
C ARG A 156 -12.25 15.61 6.47
N PHE A 157 -12.15 15.06 5.27
CA PHE A 157 -12.24 15.79 4.00
C PHE A 157 -13.24 15.09 3.05
N PRO A 158 -14.54 15.02 3.41
CA PRO A 158 -15.54 14.32 2.61
C PRO A 158 -15.73 14.92 1.21
N ASP A 159 -15.49 16.23 1.05
CA ASP A 159 -15.61 16.95 -0.22
C ASP A 159 -14.30 17.00 -1.02
N SER A 160 -13.25 16.30 -0.58
CA SER A 160 -11.98 16.24 -1.30
C SER A 160 -12.14 15.54 -2.64
N ARG A 161 -11.39 15.99 -3.66
CA ARG A 161 -11.29 15.29 -4.96
C ARG A 161 -10.79 13.84 -4.83
N TYR A 162 -10.15 13.49 -3.72
CA TYR A 162 -9.60 12.15 -3.46
C TYR A 162 -10.55 11.27 -2.64
N ALA A 163 -11.67 11.80 -2.13
CA ALA A 163 -12.55 11.09 -1.22
C ALA A 163 -13.27 9.90 -1.87
N GLU A 164 -13.78 10.07 -3.09
CA GLU A 164 -14.46 9.00 -3.84
C GLU A 164 -13.50 7.83 -4.11
N ASP A 165 -12.29 8.14 -4.58
CA ASP A 165 -11.26 7.13 -4.83
C ASP A 165 -10.84 6.40 -3.54
N ALA A 166 -10.65 7.15 -2.47
CA ALA A 166 -10.31 6.61 -1.16
C ALA A 166 -11.38 5.61 -0.67
N GLN A 167 -12.67 5.90 -0.86
CA GLN A 167 -13.75 4.96 -0.51
C GLN A 167 -13.67 3.65 -1.30
N LEU A 168 -13.36 3.73 -2.60
CA LEU A 168 -13.19 2.54 -3.45
C LEU A 168 -11.98 1.71 -3.01
N ARG A 169 -10.84 2.36 -2.71
CA ARG A 169 -9.66 1.70 -2.14
C ARG A 169 -9.93 1.06 -0.79
N MET A 170 -10.71 1.72 0.07
CA MET A 170 -11.12 1.17 1.36
C MET A 170 -11.94 -0.11 1.18
N ALA A 171 -12.92 -0.11 0.26
CA ALA A 171 -13.72 -1.31 -0.04
C ALA A 171 -12.85 -2.45 -0.56
N TYR A 172 -11.89 -2.12 -1.44
CA TYR A 172 -10.90 -3.08 -1.93
C TYR A 172 -10.07 -3.68 -0.79
N LEU A 173 -9.46 -2.84 0.06
CA LEU A 173 -8.63 -3.27 1.20
C LEU A 173 -9.39 -4.15 2.18
N VAL A 174 -10.66 -3.82 2.48
CA VAL A 174 -11.54 -4.64 3.33
C VAL A 174 -11.73 -6.03 2.74
N ASN A 175 -11.99 -6.13 1.43
CA ASN A 175 -12.17 -7.42 0.78
C ASN A 175 -10.88 -8.24 0.82
N THR A 176 -9.74 -7.62 0.50
CA THR A 176 -8.42 -8.28 0.51
C THR A 176 -8.00 -8.75 1.91
N LEU A 177 -8.24 -7.95 2.95
CA LEU A 177 -7.98 -8.35 4.34
C LEU A 177 -8.89 -9.50 4.80
N ALA A 178 -10.17 -9.47 4.42
CA ALA A 178 -11.11 -10.54 4.72
C ALA A 178 -10.72 -11.86 4.03
N GLU A 179 -10.35 -11.81 2.75
CA GLU A 179 -9.88 -12.97 1.99
C GLU A 179 -8.63 -13.60 2.60
N HIS A 180 -7.67 -12.79 3.05
CA HIS A 180 -6.47 -13.28 3.73
C HIS A 180 -6.82 -14.05 5.01
N GLU A 181 -7.66 -13.49 5.88
CA GLU A 181 -8.08 -14.17 7.11
C GLU A 181 -8.80 -15.50 6.81
N ILE A 182 -9.61 -15.56 5.75
CA ILE A 182 -10.24 -16.82 5.29
C ILE A 182 -9.23 -17.82 4.76
N SER A 183 -8.21 -17.38 4.03
CA SER A 183 -7.13 -18.26 3.57
C SER A 183 -6.40 -18.90 4.76
N VAL A 184 -6.11 -18.10 5.79
CA VAL A 184 -5.49 -18.57 7.04
C VAL A 184 -6.43 -19.52 7.81
N ALA A 185 -7.73 -19.20 7.89
CA ALA A 185 -8.73 -20.08 8.52
C ALA A 185 -8.78 -21.45 7.82
N ASN A 186 -8.78 -21.47 6.48
CA ASN A 186 -8.74 -22.68 5.67
C ASN A 186 -7.47 -23.50 5.90
N TYR A 187 -6.32 -22.83 5.95
CA TYR A 187 -5.05 -23.47 6.26
C TYR A 187 -5.08 -24.20 7.62
N TYR A 188 -5.61 -23.55 8.67
CA TYR A 188 -5.75 -24.17 9.99
C TYR A 188 -6.76 -25.32 10.00
N TYR A 189 -7.90 -25.17 9.32
CA TYR A 189 -8.91 -26.23 9.22
C TYR A 189 -8.33 -27.50 8.59
N ARG A 190 -7.61 -27.38 7.47
CA ARG A 190 -6.97 -28.53 6.80
C ARG A 190 -5.96 -29.26 7.67
N ARG A 191 -5.33 -28.57 8.62
CA ARG A 191 -4.36 -29.14 9.57
C ARG A 191 -5.00 -29.67 10.86
N GLY A 192 -6.33 -29.64 10.98
CA GLY A 192 -7.04 -30.05 12.18
C GLY A 192 -6.95 -29.07 13.35
N ALA A 193 -6.43 -27.86 13.13
CA ALA A 193 -6.34 -26.81 14.13
C ALA A 193 -7.66 -26.01 14.20
N PHE A 194 -8.75 -26.69 14.57
CA PHE A 194 -10.11 -26.14 14.45
C PHE A 194 -10.36 -24.90 15.32
N VAL A 195 -9.79 -24.81 16.52
CA VAL A 195 -9.88 -23.60 17.38
C VAL A 195 -9.25 -22.39 16.70
N ALA A 196 -8.09 -22.55 16.06
CA ALA A 196 -7.45 -21.47 15.33
C ALA A 196 -8.25 -21.07 14.08
N SER A 197 -8.84 -22.04 13.39
CA SER A 197 -9.75 -21.78 12.26
C SER A 197 -10.99 -21.00 12.69
N ILE A 198 -11.63 -21.38 13.80
CA ILE A 198 -12.77 -20.69 14.41
C ILE A 198 -12.41 -19.22 14.68
N ASN A 199 -11.30 -18.96 15.37
CA ASN A 199 -10.90 -17.60 15.73
C ASN A 199 -10.68 -16.72 14.49
N ARG A 200 -10.08 -17.27 13.43
CA ARG A 200 -9.84 -16.56 12.16
C ARG A 200 -11.15 -16.26 11.43
N ALA A 201 -12.05 -17.23 11.36
CA ALA A 201 -13.35 -17.05 10.74
C ALA A 201 -14.24 -16.04 11.49
N GLN A 202 -14.24 -16.08 12.82
CA GLN A 202 -14.92 -15.09 13.67
C GLN A 202 -14.40 -13.68 13.43
N SER A 203 -13.07 -13.50 13.34
CA SER A 203 -12.46 -12.21 13.03
C SER A 203 -13.00 -11.61 11.72
N VAL A 204 -13.27 -12.43 10.70
CA VAL A 204 -13.86 -11.95 9.45
C VAL A 204 -15.30 -11.48 9.62
N ILE A 205 -16.11 -12.22 10.37
CA ILE A 205 -17.51 -11.88 10.62
C ILE A 205 -17.61 -10.60 11.47
N GLU A 206 -16.72 -10.44 12.44
CA GLU A 206 -16.70 -9.29 13.35
C GLU A 206 -16.17 -8.02 12.66
N ASN A 207 -15.04 -8.13 11.95
CA ASN A 207 -14.35 -6.96 11.40
C ASN A 207 -14.77 -6.62 9.96
N TYR A 208 -15.22 -7.61 9.18
CA TYR A 208 -15.55 -7.44 7.77
C TYR A 208 -16.94 -8.03 7.39
N PRO A 209 -18.03 -7.73 8.13
CA PRO A 209 -19.33 -8.37 7.96
C PRO A 209 -19.97 -8.15 6.58
N ARG A 210 -19.57 -7.10 5.85
CA ARG A 210 -20.07 -6.77 4.51
C ARG A 210 -19.17 -7.26 3.37
N ALA A 211 -18.00 -7.82 3.69
CA ALA A 211 -17.11 -8.36 2.67
C ALA A 211 -17.73 -9.63 2.07
N PRO A 212 -17.52 -9.92 0.77
CA PRO A 212 -17.95 -11.17 0.16
C PRO A 212 -17.42 -12.42 0.90
N ALA A 213 -16.22 -12.31 1.49
CA ALA A 213 -15.59 -13.37 2.28
C ALA A 213 -16.36 -13.72 3.56
N ALA A 214 -17.25 -12.87 4.08
CA ALA A 214 -18.04 -13.14 5.29
C ALA A 214 -18.92 -14.40 5.15
N LYS A 215 -19.42 -14.65 3.94
CA LYS A 215 -20.16 -15.88 3.62
C LYS A 215 -19.29 -17.12 3.82
N GLN A 216 -18.10 -17.13 3.23
CA GLN A 216 -17.14 -18.23 3.38
C GLN A 216 -16.66 -18.37 4.84
N ALA A 217 -16.55 -17.26 5.57
CA ALA A 217 -16.26 -17.24 7.01
C ALA A 217 -17.27 -18.06 7.81
N LEU A 218 -18.56 -17.83 7.58
CA LEU A 218 -19.62 -18.55 8.27
C LEU A 218 -19.57 -20.05 7.94
N GLU A 219 -19.28 -20.42 6.70
CA GLU A 219 -19.17 -21.83 6.30
C GLU A 219 -18.01 -22.54 7.01
N ILE A 220 -16.81 -21.96 6.99
CA ILE A 220 -15.66 -22.58 7.64
C ILE A 220 -15.81 -22.58 9.17
N LEU A 221 -16.50 -21.58 9.72
CA LEU A 221 -16.85 -21.54 11.14
C LEU A 221 -17.78 -22.70 11.52
N ALA A 222 -18.84 -22.94 10.74
CA ALA A 222 -19.76 -24.06 10.94
C ALA A 222 -19.03 -25.41 10.84
N LEU A 223 -18.21 -25.60 9.81
CA LEU A 223 -17.40 -26.81 9.63
C LEU A 223 -16.42 -27.03 10.77
N SER A 224 -15.77 -25.97 11.26
CA SER A 224 -14.82 -26.06 12.35
C SER A 224 -15.51 -26.36 13.69
N TYR A 225 -16.70 -25.81 13.92
CA TYR A 225 -17.52 -26.18 15.09
C TYR A 225 -17.93 -27.64 15.05
N GLU A 226 -18.37 -28.15 13.90
CA GLU A 226 -18.71 -29.56 13.71
C GLU A 226 -17.53 -30.48 14.03
N LYS A 227 -16.36 -30.19 13.45
CA LYS A 227 -15.14 -30.98 13.71
C LYS A 227 -14.65 -30.90 15.15
N SER A 228 -15.02 -29.85 15.87
CA SER A 228 -14.72 -29.68 17.31
C SER A 228 -15.79 -30.31 18.22
N GLY A 229 -16.85 -30.91 17.67
CA GLY A 229 -17.96 -31.47 18.45
C GLY A 229 -18.95 -30.44 19.00
N LEU A 230 -18.87 -29.17 18.55
CA LEU A 230 -19.71 -28.05 19.00
C LEU A 230 -20.98 -27.91 18.15
N VAL A 231 -21.83 -28.94 18.19
CA VAL A 231 -23.00 -29.07 17.30
C VAL A 231 -24.01 -27.93 17.48
N GLU A 232 -24.27 -27.49 18.72
CA GLU A 232 -25.19 -26.38 18.97
C GLU A 232 -24.71 -25.06 18.34
N SER A 233 -23.40 -24.81 18.37
CA SER A 233 -22.80 -23.64 17.75
C SER A 233 -22.91 -23.71 16.23
N LYS A 234 -22.66 -24.89 15.63
CA LYS A 234 -22.88 -25.13 14.20
C LYS A 234 -24.32 -24.79 13.80
N GLN A 235 -25.32 -25.32 14.52
CA GLN A 235 -26.73 -25.09 14.20
C GLN A 235 -27.10 -23.61 14.20
N LYS A 236 -26.56 -22.83 15.14
CA LYS A 236 -26.75 -21.36 15.18
C LYS A 236 -26.16 -20.69 13.94
N ILE A 237 -24.94 -21.09 13.54
CA ILE A 237 -24.31 -20.55 12.33
C ILE A 237 -25.08 -20.96 11.07
N ASP A 238 -25.54 -22.20 10.96
CA ASP A 238 -26.34 -22.67 9.83
C ASP A 238 -27.64 -21.86 9.70
N ALA A 239 -28.31 -21.54 10.82
CA ALA A 239 -29.50 -20.69 10.81
C ALA A 239 -29.18 -19.26 10.33
N ILE A 240 -28.04 -18.69 10.74
CA ILE A 240 -27.58 -17.37 10.26
C ILE A 240 -27.30 -17.42 8.75
N ILE A 241 -26.67 -18.50 8.26
CA ILE A 241 -26.42 -18.70 6.83
C ILE A 241 -27.75 -18.77 6.06
N ASP A 242 -28.74 -19.51 6.57
CA ASP A 242 -30.04 -19.66 5.91
C ASP A 242 -30.80 -18.34 5.81
N ILE A 243 -30.76 -17.52 6.86
CA ILE A 243 -31.43 -16.21 6.88
C ILE A 243 -30.76 -15.23 5.91
N ASN A 244 -29.42 -15.18 5.87
CA ASN A 244 -28.69 -14.16 5.12
C ASN A 244 -28.28 -14.60 3.71
N PHE A 245 -28.23 -15.90 3.44
CA PHE A 245 -27.78 -16.48 2.17
C PHE A 245 -28.69 -17.65 1.72
N PRO A 246 -30.00 -17.43 1.53
CA PRO A 246 -30.99 -18.50 1.29
C PRO A 246 -30.72 -19.36 0.02
N GLY A 247 -29.98 -18.85 -0.96
CA GLY A 247 -29.58 -19.60 -2.17
C GLY A 247 -28.30 -20.42 -2.03
N LEU A 248 -27.57 -20.32 -0.91
CA LEU A 248 -26.26 -20.97 -0.74
C LEU A 248 -26.38 -22.49 -0.64
N LYS A 249 -27.38 -23.01 0.09
CA LYS A 249 -27.61 -24.46 0.20
C LYS A 249 -28.00 -25.09 -1.14
N ALA A 250 -28.79 -24.37 -1.95
CA ALA A 250 -29.20 -24.82 -3.28
C ALA A 250 -28.00 -24.89 -4.25
N ALA A 251 -27.16 -23.84 -4.28
CA ALA A 251 -25.92 -23.84 -5.07
C ALA A 251 -24.98 -24.99 -4.68
N LYS A 252 -24.91 -25.34 -3.39
CA LYS A 252 -24.11 -26.47 -2.89
C LYS A 252 -24.68 -27.85 -3.27
N ALA A 253 -26.00 -27.95 -3.45
CA ALA A 253 -26.65 -29.19 -3.86
C ALA A 253 -26.41 -29.49 -5.35
N GLU A 254 -26.34 -28.45 -6.19
CA GLU A 254 -25.91 -28.56 -7.60
C GLU A 254 -24.40 -28.80 -7.73
N ASP A 255 -23.58 -28.10 -6.94
CA ASP A 255 -22.11 -28.22 -6.97
C ASP A 255 -21.59 -29.42 -6.14
N GLY A 256 -22.48 -30.22 -5.57
CA GLY A 256 -22.14 -31.41 -4.77
C GLY A 256 -21.46 -32.52 -5.57
N GLU A 257 -21.60 -32.53 -6.90
CA GLU A 257 -20.84 -33.39 -7.81
C GLU A 257 -19.40 -32.87 -8.06
N ARG A 258 -19.13 -31.59 -7.76
CA ARG A 258 -17.82 -30.95 -7.81
C ARG A 258 -17.48 -30.34 -6.46
N ALA A 259 -17.22 -31.21 -5.50
CA ALA A 259 -16.84 -30.80 -4.16
C ALA A 259 -15.61 -29.87 -4.23
N TRP A 260 -15.75 -28.61 -3.81
CA TRP A 260 -14.78 -27.51 -3.99
C TRP A 260 -13.35 -27.77 -3.47
N TRP A 261 -13.13 -28.81 -2.64
CA TRP A 261 -11.80 -29.31 -2.28
C TRP A 261 -11.05 -29.99 -3.44
N ASN A 262 -11.73 -30.35 -4.53
CA ASN A 262 -11.13 -30.93 -5.74
C ASN A 262 -10.43 -29.91 -6.64
N PHE A 263 -10.60 -28.59 -6.42
CA PHE A 263 -9.91 -27.55 -7.17
C PHE A 263 -8.38 -27.64 -7.08
N TRP A 264 -7.83 -28.28 -6.04
CA TRP A 264 -6.38 -28.39 -5.82
C TRP A 264 -5.82 -29.82 -6.05
N GLY A 265 -6.64 -30.75 -6.57
CA GLY A 265 -6.31 -32.18 -6.68
C GLY A 265 -6.02 -32.70 -8.09
N GLU A 266 -6.38 -31.97 -9.15
CA GLU A 266 -6.22 -32.40 -10.54
C GLU A 266 -5.44 -31.36 -11.35
N ASN A 267 -4.24 -31.74 -11.80
CA ASN A 267 -3.54 -31.02 -12.86
C ASN A 267 -4.27 -31.25 -14.19
N SER A 268 -4.85 -30.20 -14.78
CA SER A 268 -4.66 -29.83 -16.20
C SER A 268 -5.73 -28.85 -16.69
N ASP A 269 -5.26 -27.66 -17.09
CA ASP A 269 -5.65 -26.91 -18.30
C ASP A 269 -7.14 -26.84 -18.69
N SER A 270 -7.75 -25.66 -18.51
CA SER A 270 -8.60 -24.95 -19.52
C SER A 270 -9.65 -23.96 -18.98
N ASP A 271 -9.53 -23.42 -17.76
CA ASP A 271 -10.40 -22.30 -17.37
C ASP A 271 -9.77 -20.95 -17.74
N PRO A 272 -10.41 -20.14 -18.62
CA PRO A 272 -9.95 -18.78 -18.87
C PRO A 272 -10.06 -17.97 -17.58
N ALA A 273 -9.03 -17.18 -17.29
CA ALA A 273 -9.01 -16.28 -16.14
C ALA A 273 -10.32 -15.46 -16.09
N PRO A 274 -10.94 -15.27 -14.90
CA PRO A 274 -12.21 -14.56 -14.79
C PRO A 274 -12.05 -13.17 -15.42
N GLU A 275 -12.86 -12.90 -16.45
CA GLU A 275 -12.85 -11.61 -17.10
C GLU A 275 -13.12 -10.53 -16.04
N ALA A 276 -12.18 -9.59 -15.96
CA ALA A 276 -12.31 -8.38 -15.18
C ALA A 276 -13.71 -7.78 -15.29
N SER A 277 -14.46 -7.74 -14.18
CA SER A 277 -15.76 -7.10 -14.13
C SER A 277 -15.63 -5.64 -14.61
N LYS A 278 -16.36 -5.27 -15.66
CA LYS A 278 -16.41 -3.90 -16.19
C LYS A 278 -17.59 -3.19 -15.55
N ASN A 279 -17.42 -1.91 -15.21
CA ASN A 279 -18.51 -1.09 -14.67
C ASN A 279 -19.50 -0.70 -15.77
N SER A 280 -20.64 -0.11 -15.40
CA SER A 280 -21.74 0.31 -16.30
C SER A 280 -21.31 1.20 -17.47
N ASP A 281 -20.16 1.86 -17.35
CA ASP A 281 -19.61 2.78 -18.37
C ASP A 281 -18.56 2.10 -19.28
N GLY A 282 -18.42 0.78 -19.23
CA GLY A 282 -17.51 -0.01 -20.09
C GLY A 282 -16.02 0.17 -19.79
N LYS A 283 -15.67 0.99 -18.80
CA LYS A 283 -14.30 1.11 -18.29
C LYS A 283 -13.98 -0.07 -17.37
N PRO A 284 -12.74 -0.59 -17.40
CA PRO A 284 -12.32 -1.61 -16.44
C PRO A 284 -12.48 -1.10 -15.02
N TRP A 285 -12.83 -1.98 -14.08
CA TRP A 285 -13.08 -1.57 -12.70
C TRP A 285 -11.92 -0.85 -12.04
N TRP A 286 -10.67 -0.89 -12.58
CA TRP A 286 -9.44 -0.22 -12.13
C TRP A 286 -9.12 1.13 -12.78
N LYS A 287 -9.95 1.63 -13.70
CA LYS A 287 -9.66 2.88 -14.44
C LYS A 287 -10.23 4.13 -13.77
N PHE A 288 -10.42 4.08 -12.45
CA PHE A 288 -11.08 5.11 -11.64
C PHE A 288 -10.11 5.97 -10.84
N TRP A 289 -8.83 5.57 -10.77
CA TRP A 289 -7.82 6.26 -9.96
C TRP A 289 -7.66 7.73 -10.37
N VAL A 290 -7.66 8.62 -9.37
CA VAL A 290 -7.35 10.03 -9.55
C VAL A 290 -5.92 10.17 -10.06
N ASP A 291 -5.79 10.46 -11.36
CA ASP A 291 -4.68 11.14 -12.04
C ASP A 291 -3.29 10.83 -11.44
N ASP A 292 -2.81 9.59 -11.60
CA ASP A 292 -1.48 9.08 -11.23
C ASP A 292 -0.93 9.51 -9.85
N GLY A 293 -1.78 9.94 -8.91
CA GLY A 293 -1.36 10.53 -7.62
C GLY A 293 -0.64 11.88 -7.74
N MET A 294 -0.79 12.62 -8.85
CA MET A 294 -0.08 13.88 -9.08
C MET A 294 -0.52 14.98 -8.08
N PRO A 295 0.42 15.79 -7.56
CA PRO A 295 0.07 16.87 -6.65
C PRO A 295 -0.81 17.92 -7.33
N PRO A 296 -1.77 18.52 -6.61
CA PRO A 296 -2.55 19.63 -7.15
C PRO A 296 -1.64 20.83 -7.42
N GLU A 297 -1.83 21.48 -8.56
CA GLU A 297 -1.09 22.71 -8.89
C GLU A 297 -1.42 23.83 -7.89
N ASN A 298 -0.42 24.68 -7.65
CA ASN A 298 -0.59 25.91 -6.90
C ASN A 298 -1.50 26.84 -7.72
N LYS A 299 -2.61 27.29 -7.13
CA LYS A 299 -3.51 28.28 -7.73
C LYS A 299 -3.27 29.61 -7.06
#